data_AF-A0A1G3IFE7-F1
#
_entry.id   AF-A0A1G3IFE7-F1
#
_cell.length_a   1.000
_cell.length_b   1.000
_cell.length_c   1.000
_cell.angle_alpha   90.00
_cell.angle_beta   90.00
_cell.angle_gamma   90.00
#
_symmetry.space_group_name_H-M   'P 1'
#
loop_
_entity.id
_entity.type
_entity.pdbx_description
1 polymer ?
#
loop_
_entity_poly.entity_id
_entity_poly.type
_entity_poly.pdbx_seq_one_letter_code
_entity_poly.pdbx_strand_id
1 'polypeptide(L)'
;MAAQDGGYRHKQRKRAEKKMTQHLLSVRQRYARLLSVMKWVGTVAGIGGALIIAMNIGVVAHGFMLFLVSSVLWGLVAWAQREVSLLVMQGAATVINMLGIIKWLGV
;
A
#
# COMPACT_ATOMS: atom_id res chain seq x y z
N MET A 1 -43.33 24.28 27.21
CA MET A 1 -42.22 23.35 27.53
C MET A 1 -41.83 22.43 26.38
N ALA A 2 -42.75 21.91 25.55
CA ALA A 2 -42.41 20.99 24.44
C ALA A 2 -41.58 21.59 23.28
N ALA A 3 -41.66 22.91 23.03
CA ALA A 3 -40.98 23.56 21.88
C ALA A 3 -39.46 23.76 22.06
N GLN A 4 -38.96 23.90 23.29
CA GLN A 4 -37.52 24.00 23.56
C GLN A 4 -36.81 22.66 23.33
N ASP A 5 -37.48 21.55 23.64
CA ASP A 5 -36.94 20.20 23.57
C ASP A 5 -36.65 19.75 22.11
N GLY A 6 -37.49 20.16 21.15
CA GLY A 6 -37.27 19.90 19.72
C GLY A 6 -35.98 20.54 19.17
N GLY A 7 -35.68 21.77 19.57
CA GLY A 7 -34.48 22.49 19.15
C GLY A 7 -33.18 21.90 19.72
N TYR A 8 -33.21 21.46 20.99
CA TYR A 8 -32.09 20.80 21.63
C TYR A 8 -31.77 19.45 20.99
N ARG A 9 -32.79 18.61 20.73
CA ARG A 9 -32.62 17.31 20.06
C ARG A 9 -32.04 17.45 18.65
N HIS A 10 -32.46 18.46 17.90
CA HIS A 10 -31.93 18.73 16.56
C HIS A 10 -30.45 19.16 16.57
N LYS A 11 -30.05 20.00 17.55
CA LYS A 11 -28.66 20.44 17.70
C LYS A 11 -27.72 19.30 18.13
N GLN A 12 -28.21 18.39 18.98
CA GLN A 12 -27.45 17.19 19.39
C GLN A 12 -27.26 16.21 18.23
N ARG A 13 -28.31 15.96 17.42
CA ARG A 13 -28.20 15.15 16.20
C ARG A 13 -27.12 15.66 15.25
N LYS A 14 -27.14 16.94 14.92
CA LYS A 14 -26.12 17.57 14.06
C LYS A 14 -24.70 17.46 14.62
N ARG A 15 -24.54 17.56 15.95
CA ARG A 15 -23.24 17.35 16.62
C ARG A 15 -22.77 15.90 16.52
N ALA A 16 -23.67 14.94 16.71
CA ALA A 16 -23.38 13.52 16.58
C ALA A 16 -22.99 13.16 15.13
N GLU A 17 -23.74 13.64 14.14
CA GLU A 17 -23.43 13.50 12.71
C GLU A 17 -22.06 14.08 12.38
N LYS A 18 -21.76 15.30 12.85
CA LYS A 18 -20.46 15.94 12.60
C LYS A 18 -19.30 15.13 13.22
N LYS A 19 -19.47 14.64 14.46
CA LYS A 19 -18.47 13.78 15.12
C LYS A 19 -18.26 12.46 14.35
N MET A 20 -19.36 11.82 13.92
CA MET A 20 -19.34 10.59 13.14
C MET A 20 -18.59 10.79 11.81
N THR A 21 -18.96 11.82 11.05
CA THR A 21 -18.32 12.14 9.77
C THR A 21 -16.84 12.48 9.96
N GLN A 22 -16.49 13.27 10.98
CA GLN A 22 -15.09 13.56 11.30
C GLN A 22 -14.29 12.30 11.62
N HIS A 23 -14.88 11.37 12.38
CA HIS A 23 -14.25 10.11 12.69
C HIS A 23 -13.99 9.28 11.43
N LEU A 24 -15.00 9.12 10.56
CA LEU A 24 -14.87 8.39 9.29
C LEU A 24 -13.82 9.00 8.36
N LEU A 25 -13.78 10.34 8.26
CA LEU A 25 -12.76 11.05 7.49
C LEU A 25 -11.35 10.79 8.03
N SER A 26 -11.19 10.74 9.35
CA SER A 26 -9.89 10.45 9.97
C SER A 26 -9.40 9.02 9.69
N VAL A 27 -10.31 8.02 9.72
CA VAL A 27 -9.98 6.63 9.40
C VAL A 27 -9.60 6.49 7.92
N ARG A 28 -10.39 7.10 7.02
CA ARG A 28 -10.09 7.10 5.58
C ARG A 28 -8.75 7.80 5.28
N GLN A 29 -8.45 8.91 5.93
CA GLN A 29 -7.17 9.61 5.77
C GLN A 29 -5.98 8.76 6.24
N ARG A 30 -6.11 8.08 7.39
CA ARG A 30 -5.06 7.16 7.88
C ARG A 30 -4.78 6.06 6.87
N TYR A 31 -5.82 5.44 6.34
CA TYR A 31 -5.70 4.41 5.31
C TYR A 31 -5.02 4.93 4.03
N ALA A 32 -5.45 6.09 3.52
CA ALA A 32 -4.84 6.71 2.35
C ALA A 32 -3.35 7.04 2.57
N ARG A 33 -2.98 7.49 3.78
CA ARG A 33 -1.58 7.76 4.14
C ARG A 33 -0.74 6.48 4.15
N LEU A 34 -1.25 5.39 4.76
CA LEU A 34 -0.55 4.11 4.79
C LEU A 34 -0.30 3.58 3.38
N LEU A 35 -1.31 3.62 2.51
CA LEU A 35 -1.15 3.23 1.11
C LEU A 35 -0.13 4.11 0.37
N SER A 36 -0.12 5.41 0.63
CA SER A 36 0.85 6.32 0.02
C SER A 36 2.29 5.99 0.46
N VAL A 37 2.50 5.68 1.74
CA VAL A 37 3.81 5.25 2.26
C VAL A 37 4.22 3.92 1.62
N MET A 38 3.32 2.93 1.56
CA MET A 38 3.59 1.64 0.91
C MET A 38 3.97 1.81 -0.56
N LYS A 39 3.27 2.69 -1.30
CA LYS A 39 3.61 3.01 -2.70
C LYS A 39 5.03 3.55 -2.82
N TRP A 40 5.39 4.55 -2.01
CA TRP A 40 6.71 5.17 -2.11
C TRP A 40 7.84 4.25 -1.67
N VAL A 41 7.67 3.49 -0.59
CA VAL A 41 8.65 2.49 -0.15
C VAL A 41 8.81 1.41 -1.21
N GLY A 42 7.71 0.90 -1.75
CA GLY A 42 7.73 -0.06 -2.85
C GLY A 42 8.44 0.49 -4.09
N THR A 43 8.18 1.73 -4.49
CA THR A 43 8.83 2.36 -5.65
C THR A 43 10.34 2.51 -5.46
N VAL A 44 10.79 3.05 -4.33
CA VAL A 44 12.22 3.26 -4.07
C VAL A 44 12.94 1.92 -3.99
N ALA A 45 12.34 0.93 -3.32
CA ALA A 45 12.87 -0.42 -3.29
C ALA A 45 12.90 -1.04 -4.69
N GLY A 46 11.84 -0.87 -5.48
CA GLY A 46 11.75 -1.39 -6.84
C GLY A 46 12.87 -0.86 -7.73
N ILE A 47 13.07 0.46 -7.73
CA ILE A 47 14.11 1.11 -8.50
C ILE A 47 15.50 0.64 -8.03
N GLY A 48 15.76 0.66 -6.72
CA GLY A 48 17.04 0.24 -6.17
C GLY A 48 17.38 -1.21 -6.48
N GLY A 49 16.41 -2.12 -6.33
CA GLY A 49 16.57 -3.54 -6.61
C GLY A 49 16.83 -3.80 -8.09
N ALA A 50 16.05 -3.18 -8.97
CA ALA A 50 16.21 -3.27 -10.41
C ALA A 50 17.58 -2.73 -10.88
N LEU A 51 18.06 -1.62 -10.30
CA LEU A 51 19.38 -1.08 -10.60
C LEU A 51 20.50 -2.05 -10.19
N ILE A 52 20.42 -2.65 -9.00
CA ILE A 52 21.41 -3.65 -8.55
C ILE A 52 21.44 -4.85 -9.50
N ILE A 53 20.27 -5.37 -9.89
CA ILE A 53 20.17 -6.46 -10.86
C ILE A 53 20.80 -6.05 -12.20
N ALA A 54 20.45 -4.87 -12.71
CA ALA A 54 20.92 -4.38 -13.99
C ALA A 54 22.43 -4.11 -14.02
N MET A 55 23.01 -3.66 -12.91
CA MET A 55 24.46 -3.48 -12.79
C MET A 55 25.23 -4.80 -12.86
N ASN A 56 24.58 -5.93 -12.58
CA ASN A 56 25.17 -7.28 -12.63
C ASN A 56 26.54 -7.38 -11.90
N ILE A 57 26.73 -6.57 -10.87
CA ILE A 57 27.84 -6.67 -9.93
C ILE A 57 27.51 -7.81 -8.97
N GLY A 58 28.52 -8.54 -8.46
CA GLY A 58 28.40 -9.82 -7.72
C GLY A 58 27.49 -9.89 -6.48
N VAL A 59 26.56 -8.95 -6.30
CA VAL A 59 25.50 -8.87 -5.30
C VAL A 59 24.09 -8.97 -5.92
N VAL A 60 23.94 -9.51 -7.14
CA VAL A 60 22.66 -9.57 -7.89
C VAL A 60 21.50 -10.18 -7.08
N ALA A 61 21.75 -11.20 -6.23
CA ALA A 61 20.70 -11.74 -5.36
C ALA A 61 20.09 -10.72 -4.39
N HIS A 62 20.89 -9.78 -3.87
CA HIS A 62 20.37 -8.71 -3.02
C HIS A 62 19.44 -7.79 -3.82
N GLY A 63 19.74 -7.55 -5.10
CA GLY A 63 18.87 -6.83 -6.02
C GLY A 63 17.53 -7.55 -6.20
N PHE A 64 17.54 -8.87 -6.42
CA PHE A 64 16.30 -9.65 -6.51
C PHE A 64 15.50 -9.68 -5.19
N MET A 65 16.16 -9.78 -4.02
CA MET A 65 15.48 -9.70 -2.72
C MET A 65 14.83 -8.34 -2.51
N LEU A 66 15.51 -7.26 -2.88
CA LEU A 66 15.01 -5.90 -2.72
C LEU A 66 13.86 -5.62 -3.71
N PHE A 67 13.97 -6.11 -4.95
CA PHE A 67 12.90 -6.06 -5.94
C PHE A 67 11.71 -6.96 -5.55
N LEU A 68 11.94 -8.07 -4.85
CA LEU A 68 10.89 -8.93 -4.31
C LEU A 68 10.05 -8.18 -3.26
N VAL A 69 10.68 -7.54 -2.28
CA VAL A 69 9.97 -6.73 -1.26
C VAL A 69 9.14 -5.63 -1.91
N SER A 70 9.69 -4.96 -2.92
CA SER A 70 8.96 -3.99 -3.73
C SER A 70 7.72 -4.59 -4.40
N SER A 71 7.88 -5.72 -5.08
CA SER A 71 6.77 -6.38 -5.79
C SER A 71 5.64 -6.79 -4.85
N VAL A 72 5.95 -7.28 -3.65
CA VAL A 72 4.95 -7.60 -2.62
C VAL A 72 4.23 -6.34 -2.13
N LEU A 73 4.94 -5.26 -1.81
CA LEU A 73 4.33 -4.01 -1.36
C LEU A 73 3.37 -3.43 -2.41
N TRP A 74 3.80 -3.37 -3.66
CA TRP A 74 2.97 -2.89 -4.75
C TRP A 74 1.82 -3.85 -5.09
N GLY A 75 1.99 -5.15 -4.89
CA GLY A 75 0.92 -6.14 -4.98
C GLY A 75 -0.16 -5.92 -3.91
N LEU A 76 0.23 -5.64 -2.66
CA LEU A 76 -0.71 -5.30 -1.58
C LEU A 76 -1.45 -3.98 -1.88
N VAL A 77 -0.76 -2.99 -2.44
CA VAL A 77 -1.38 -1.74 -2.90
C VAL A 77 -2.37 -2.00 -4.04
N ALA A 78 -2.02 -2.84 -5.01
CA ALA A 78 -2.88 -3.20 -6.12
C ALA A 78 -4.17 -3.88 -5.63
N TRP A 79 -4.03 -4.82 -4.69
CA TRP A 79 -5.16 -5.48 -4.04
C TRP A 79 -6.06 -4.48 -3.31
N ALA A 80 -5.47 -3.59 -2.51
CA ALA A 80 -6.19 -2.53 -1.80
C ALA A 80 -6.94 -1.57 -2.73
N GLN A 81 -6.39 -1.30 -3.92
CA GLN A 81 -6.97 -0.38 -4.92
C GLN A 81 -7.89 -1.10 -5.91
N ARG A 82 -8.02 -2.43 -5.82
CA ARG A 82 -8.77 -3.28 -6.77
C ARG A 82 -8.27 -3.18 -8.21
N GLU A 83 -6.98 -2.91 -8.38
CA GLU A 83 -6.31 -2.81 -9.68
C GLU A 83 -5.73 -4.17 -10.08
N VAL A 84 -6.53 -4.97 -10.80
CA VAL A 84 -6.17 -6.36 -11.15
C VAL A 84 -4.95 -6.44 -12.05
N SER A 85 -4.81 -5.52 -13.02
CA SER A 85 -3.65 -5.47 -13.92
C SER A 85 -2.34 -5.27 -13.16
N LEU A 86 -2.33 -4.35 -12.20
CA LEU A 86 -1.19 -4.09 -11.34
C LEU A 86 -0.89 -5.29 -10.44
N LEU A 87 -1.92 -5.95 -9.91
CA LEU A 87 -1.76 -7.13 -9.07
C LEU A 87 -1.11 -8.29 -9.85
N VAL A 88 -1.57 -8.56 -11.07
CA VAL A 88 -1.02 -9.61 -11.93
C VAL A 88 0.43 -9.30 -12.29
N MET A 89 0.73 -8.06 -12.66
CA MET A 89 2.10 -7.64 -12.98
C MET A 89 3.06 -7.85 -11.80
N GLN A 90 2.65 -7.44 -10.60
CA GLN A 90 3.48 -7.62 -9.41
C GLN A 90 3.56 -9.08 -8.95
N GLY A 91 2.51 -9.87 -9.20
CA GLY A 91 2.55 -11.32 -9.00
C GLY A 91 3.60 -11.98 -9.90
N ALA A 92 3.62 -11.66 -11.19
CA ALA A 92 4.65 -12.14 -12.11
C ALA A 92 6.05 -11.68 -11.69
N ALA A 93 6.21 -10.39 -11.31
CA ALA A 93 7.48 -9.87 -10.80
C ALA A 93 7.95 -10.62 -9.54
N THR A 94 7.04 -10.98 -8.64
CA THR A 94 7.35 -11.78 -7.44
C THR A 94 7.94 -13.13 -7.83
N VAL A 95 7.32 -13.84 -8.76
CA VAL A 95 7.81 -15.14 -9.26
C VAL A 95 9.17 -15.00 -9.94
N ILE A 96 9.34 -13.99 -10.81
CA ILE A 96 10.62 -13.72 -11.49
C ILE A 96 11.73 -13.46 -10.46
N ASN A 97 11.45 -12.69 -9.42
CA ASN A 97 12.41 -12.41 -8.36
C ASN A 97 12.79 -13.67 -7.58
N MET A 98 11.82 -14.52 -7.23
CA MET A 98 12.09 -15.80 -6.58
C MET A 98 12.98 -16.70 -7.45
N LEU A 99 12.67 -16.83 -8.73
CA LEU A 99 13.49 -17.59 -9.68
C LEU A 99 14.90 -17.00 -9.82
N GLY A 100 15.02 -15.67 -9.85
CA GLY A 100 16.30 -14.97 -9.87
C GLY A 100 17.16 -15.28 -8.64
N ILE A 101 16.55 -15.30 -7.45
CA ILE A 101 17.23 -15.68 -6.20
C ILE A 101 17.70 -17.13 -6.25
N ILE A 102 16.83 -18.07 -6.61
CA ILE A 102 17.14 -19.51 -6.69
C ILE A 102 18.32 -19.74 -7.64
N LYS A 103 18.23 -19.19 -8.86
CA LYS A 103 19.28 -19.28 -9.88
C LYS A 103 20.61 -18.71 -9.39
N TRP A 104 20.58 -17.58 -8.69
CA TRP A 104 21.80 -16.96 -8.20
C TRP A 104 22.44 -17.73 -7.05
N LEU A 105 21.63 -18.31 -6.16
CA LEU A 105 22.12 -19.15 -5.06
C LEU A 105 22.63 -20.52 -5.54
N GLY A 106 22.41 -20.89 -6.79
CA GLY A 106 22.89 -22.15 -7.37
C GLY A 106 22.15 -23.39 -6.86
N VAL A 107 20.91 -23.20 -6.40
CA VAL A 107 19.98 -24.28 -6.00
C VAL A 107 19.11 -24.65 -7.18
#